data_AF-A0A349Y8M2-F1
#
_entry.id   AF-A0A349Y8M2-F1
#
_cell.length_a   1.000
_cell.length_b   1.000
_cell.length_c   1.000
_cell.angle_alpha   90.00
_cell.angle_beta   90.00
_cell.angle_gamma   90.00
#
_symmetry.space_group_name_H-M   'P 1'
#
loop_
_entity.id
_entity.type
_entity.pdbx_description
1 polymer ?
#
loop_
_entity_poly.entity_id
_entity_poly.type
_entity_poly.pdbx_seq_one_letter_code
_entity_poly.pdbx_strand_id
1 'polypeptide(L)'
;AAQQRLDLAAEQTRQRTEQAMLATYENEDDLRRVFAERSGILDNNIHTASYNVASVRDALVTLLASAGNRELDGQPVPDKQAERIRERHAELVAQRRMQASFEQQRQALDVEIESTLQRYRLLKGVGSDPRG
;
A
#
# COMPACT_ATOMS: atom_id res chain seq x y z
N ALA A 1 29.30 9.90 -22.69
CA ALA A 1 30.06 10.22 -21.46
C ALA A 1 29.16 10.33 -20.22
N ALA A 2 28.11 11.17 -20.21
CA ALA A 2 27.22 11.31 -19.04
C ALA A 2 26.41 10.02 -18.74
N GLN A 3 25.86 9.37 -19.78
CA GLN A 3 25.12 8.12 -19.65
C GLN A 3 25.97 6.99 -19.03
N GLN A 4 27.18 6.77 -19.56
CA GLN A 4 28.11 5.77 -19.03
C GLN A 4 28.49 5.99 -17.57
N ARG A 5 28.58 7.24 -17.10
CA ARG A 5 28.87 7.55 -15.69
C ARG A 5 27.67 7.24 -14.79
N LEU A 6 26.45 7.48 -15.27
CA LEU A 6 25.22 7.11 -14.56
C LEU A 6 25.08 5.59 -14.47
N ASP A 7 25.36 4.88 -15.56
CA ASP A 7 25.29 3.42 -15.60
C ASP A 7 26.31 2.79 -14.63
N LEU A 8 27.56 3.27 -14.63
CA LEU A 8 28.59 2.82 -13.67
C LEU A 8 28.22 3.11 -12.22
N ALA A 9 27.63 4.28 -11.93
CA ALA A 9 27.19 4.63 -10.58
C ALA A 9 26.02 3.73 -10.11
N ALA A 10 25.07 3.42 -11.00
CA ALA A 10 23.97 2.51 -10.70
C ALA A 10 24.48 1.09 -10.42
N GLU A 11 25.47 0.63 -11.18
CA GLU A 11 26.06 -0.70 -11.03
C GLU A 11 26.87 -0.82 -9.72
N GLN A 12 27.67 0.19 -9.38
CA GLN A 12 28.37 0.26 -8.09
C GLN A 12 27.39 0.29 -6.90
N THR A 13 26.27 1.00 -7.05
CA THR A 13 25.24 1.06 -6.01
C THR A 13 24.62 -0.32 -5.80
N ARG A 14 24.27 -1.01 -6.89
CA ARG A 14 23.73 -2.39 -6.82
C ARG A 14 24.69 -3.34 -6.11
N GLN A 15 25.96 -3.36 -6.51
CA GLN A 15 26.97 -4.23 -5.89
C GLN A 15 27.08 -3.99 -4.38
N ARG A 16 27.07 -2.72 -3.93
CA ARG A 16 27.11 -2.38 -2.51
C ARG A 16 25.86 -2.85 -1.77
N THR A 17 24.67 -2.66 -2.35
CA THR A 17 23.42 -3.13 -1.77
C THR A 17 23.41 -4.66 -1.63
N GLU A 18 23.92 -5.36 -2.62
CA GLU A 18 24.02 -6.83 -2.63
C GLU A 18 25.01 -7.34 -1.58
N GLN A 19 26.18 -6.73 -1.47
CA GLN A 19 27.15 -7.06 -0.43
C GLN A 19 26.59 -6.79 0.98
N ALA A 20 25.91 -5.65 1.16
CA ALA A 20 25.26 -5.32 2.42
C ALA A 20 24.15 -6.32 2.78
N MET A 21 23.39 -6.79 1.79
CA MET A 21 22.36 -7.82 1.99
C MET A 21 22.98 -9.15 2.44
N LEU A 22 24.06 -9.60 1.78
CA LEU A 22 24.76 -10.82 2.17
C LEU A 22 25.43 -10.74 3.55
N ALA A 23 25.90 -9.55 3.93
CA ALA A 23 26.52 -9.31 5.23
C ALA A 23 25.50 -9.18 6.37
N THR A 24 24.33 -8.60 6.09
CA THR A 24 23.27 -8.36 7.08
C THR A 24 22.42 -9.61 7.34
N TYR A 25 22.18 -10.43 6.32
CA TYR A 25 21.29 -11.58 6.40
C TYR A 25 22.06 -12.89 6.23
N GLU A 26 22.22 -13.62 7.34
CA GLU A 26 22.96 -14.89 7.37
C GLU A 26 22.31 -15.95 6.45
N ASN A 27 20.98 -15.99 6.45
CA ASN A 27 20.16 -16.90 5.66
C ASN A 27 18.92 -16.19 5.06
N GLU A 28 18.19 -16.91 4.21
CA GLU A 28 16.97 -16.40 3.57
C GLU A 28 15.82 -16.17 4.56
N ASP A 29 15.75 -16.93 5.65
CA ASP A 29 14.68 -16.81 6.64
C ASP A 29 14.76 -15.49 7.42
N ASP A 30 15.96 -14.99 7.71
CA ASP A 30 16.15 -13.69 8.35
C ASP A 30 15.69 -12.55 7.44
N LEU A 31 15.98 -12.65 6.14
CA LEU A 31 15.49 -11.71 5.14
C LEU A 31 13.96 -11.77 5.02
N ARG A 32 13.37 -12.97 5.00
CA ARG A 32 11.91 -13.17 5.01
C ARG A 32 11.25 -12.58 6.26
N ARG A 33 11.90 -12.68 7.42
CA ARG A 33 11.36 -12.15 8.69
C ARG A 33 11.22 -10.63 8.66
N VAL A 34 12.21 -9.91 8.13
CA VAL A 34 12.14 -8.44 7.98
C VAL A 34 11.00 -8.05 7.04
N PHE A 35 10.83 -8.77 5.94
CA PHE A 35 9.73 -8.53 5.02
C PHE A 35 8.36 -8.87 5.61
N ALA A 36 8.27 -9.92 6.44
CA ALA A 36 7.05 -10.26 7.17
C ALA A 36 6.64 -9.15 8.15
N GLU A 37 7.59 -8.54 8.85
CA GLU A 37 7.33 -7.40 9.73
C GLU A 37 6.79 -6.19 8.94
N ARG A 38 7.46 -5.82 7.85
CA ARG A 38 7.01 -4.71 6.99
C ARG A 38 5.64 -4.98 6.36
N SER A 39 5.38 -6.23 5.96
CA SER A 39 4.08 -6.67 5.44
C SER A 39 3.00 -6.53 6.50
N GLY A 40 3.24 -7.00 7.73
CA GLY A 40 2.30 -6.89 8.84
C GLY A 40 1.93 -5.45 9.18
N ILE A 41 2.88 -4.51 9.10
CA ILE A 41 2.60 -3.08 9.26
C ILE A 41 1.63 -2.57 8.18
N LEU A 42 1.87 -2.91 6.91
CA LEU A 42 0.99 -2.50 5.82
C LEU A 42 -0.40 -3.16 5.92
N ASP A 43 -0.47 -4.44 6.28
CA ASP A 43 -1.72 -5.16 6.47
C ASP A 43 -2.57 -4.52 7.58
N ASN A 44 -1.94 -4.13 8.70
CA ASN A 44 -2.61 -3.38 9.76
C ASN A 44 -3.13 -2.01 9.31
N ASN A 45 -2.36 -1.30 8.48
CA ASN A 45 -2.78 -0.02 7.91
C ASN A 45 -3.98 -0.19 6.96
N ILE A 46 -3.97 -1.21 6.12
CA ILE A 46 -5.10 -1.55 5.23
C ILE A 46 -6.34 -1.87 6.06
N HIS A 47 -6.19 -2.70 7.10
CA HIS A 47 -7.29 -3.08 7.98
C HIS A 47 -7.90 -1.85 8.67
N THR A 48 -7.06 -0.97 9.21
CA THR A 48 -7.49 0.29 9.83
C THR A 48 -8.21 1.19 8.83
N ALA A 49 -7.66 1.36 7.63
CA ALA A 49 -8.28 2.16 6.57
C ALA A 49 -9.63 1.59 6.13
N SER A 50 -9.76 0.26 6.03
CA SER A 50 -11.01 -0.43 5.70
C SER A 50 -12.10 -0.14 6.73
N TYR A 51 -11.79 -0.20 8.04
CA TYR A 51 -12.74 0.19 9.08
C TYR A 51 -13.16 1.65 9.00
N ASN A 52 -12.22 2.55 8.75
CA ASN A 52 -12.54 3.98 8.60
C ASN A 52 -13.47 4.22 7.41
N VAL A 53 -13.20 3.57 6.26
CA VAL A 53 -14.07 3.62 5.08
C VAL A 53 -15.47 3.09 5.40
N ALA A 54 -15.57 1.95 6.09
CA ALA A 54 -16.85 1.38 6.49
C ALA A 54 -17.63 2.34 7.41
N SER A 55 -16.98 2.87 8.44
CA SER A 55 -17.59 3.80 9.40
C SER A 55 -18.12 5.09 8.72
N VAL A 56 -17.31 5.73 7.88
CA VAL A 56 -17.75 6.94 7.15
C VAL A 56 -18.86 6.61 6.17
N ARG A 57 -18.82 5.45 5.52
CA ARG A 57 -19.88 4.99 4.61
C ARG A 57 -21.20 4.81 5.36
N ASP A 58 -21.20 4.16 6.52
CA ASP A 58 -22.41 3.93 7.31
C ASP A 58 -23.03 5.26 7.79
N ALA A 59 -22.19 6.19 8.22
CA ALA A 59 -22.63 7.54 8.57
C ALA A 59 -23.25 8.29 7.38
N LEU A 60 -22.64 8.19 6.18
CA LEU A 60 -23.17 8.79 4.96
C LEU A 60 -24.50 8.17 4.53
N VAL A 61 -24.62 6.84 4.59
CA VAL A 61 -25.86 6.12 4.28
C VAL A 61 -26.99 6.58 5.20
N THR A 62 -26.72 6.74 6.49
CA THR A 62 -27.71 7.24 7.46
C THR A 62 -28.19 8.66 7.12
N LEU A 63 -27.27 9.55 6.75
CA LEU A 63 -27.63 10.93 6.35
C LEU A 63 -28.46 10.96 5.07
N LEU A 64 -28.09 10.15 4.08
CA LEU A 64 -28.81 10.03 2.80
C LEU A 64 -30.21 9.44 3.00
N ALA A 65 -30.35 8.40 3.82
CA ALA A 65 -31.64 7.81 4.14
C ALA A 65 -32.58 8.82 4.82
N SER A 66 -32.06 9.58 5.79
CA SER A 66 -32.85 10.65 6.42
C SER A 66 -33.26 11.73 5.43
N ALA A 67 -32.38 12.14 4.51
CA ALA A 67 -32.70 13.13 3.49
C ALA A 67 -33.77 12.62 2.52
N GLY A 68 -33.61 11.39 2.02
CA GLY A 68 -34.56 10.75 1.11
C GLY A 68 -35.94 10.59 1.74
N ASN A 69 -36.03 10.21 3.01
CA ASN A 69 -37.32 10.13 3.71
C ASN A 69 -38.04 11.49 3.73
N ARG A 70 -37.32 12.59 3.95
CA ARG A 70 -37.93 13.94 3.92
C ARG A 70 -38.45 14.29 2.53
N GLU A 71 -37.67 14.01 1.49
CA GLU A 71 -38.10 14.26 0.12
C GLU A 71 -39.34 13.43 -0.26
N LEU A 72 -39.40 12.18 0.19
CA LEU A 72 -40.56 11.31 0.02
C LEU A 72 -41.79 11.83 0.78
N ASP A 73 -41.60 12.48 1.92
CA ASP A 73 -42.64 13.17 2.68
C ASP A 73 -43.01 14.55 2.07
N GLY A 74 -42.45 14.91 0.92
CA GLY A 74 -42.69 16.18 0.23
C GLY A 74 -42.00 17.38 0.89
N GLN A 75 -41.08 17.16 1.82
CA GLN A 75 -40.30 18.20 2.49
C GLN A 75 -38.94 18.39 1.80
N PRO A 76 -38.47 19.63 1.61
CA PRO A 76 -37.14 19.86 1.09
C PRO A 76 -36.06 19.39 2.07
N VAL A 77 -34.92 18.95 1.54
CA VAL A 77 -33.72 18.68 2.35
C VAL A 77 -33.14 20.00 2.86
N PRO A 78 -32.95 20.18 4.19
CA PRO A 78 -32.34 21.40 4.71
C PRO A 78 -30.89 21.58 4.23
N ASP A 79 -30.47 22.82 3.95
CA ASP A 79 -29.12 23.13 3.46
C ASP A 79 -28.01 22.55 4.34
N LYS A 80 -28.16 22.64 5.66
CA LYS A 80 -27.23 22.07 6.65
C LYS A 80 -27.10 20.56 6.53
N GLN A 81 -28.19 19.86 6.20
CA GLN A 81 -28.16 18.41 5.99
C GLN A 81 -27.45 18.07 4.67
N ALA A 82 -27.76 18.82 3.60
CA ALA A 82 -27.10 18.67 2.31
C ALA A 82 -25.59 18.94 2.41
N GLU A 83 -25.17 19.94 3.18
CA GLU A 83 -23.76 20.25 3.46
C GLU A 83 -23.06 19.09 4.16
N ARG A 84 -23.64 18.57 5.25
CA ARG A 84 -23.08 17.41 5.97
C ARG A 84 -22.94 16.17 5.09
N ILE A 85 -23.88 15.94 4.17
CA ILE A 85 -23.78 14.86 3.18
C ILE A 85 -22.57 15.07 2.27
N ARG A 86 -22.38 16.29 1.75
CA ARG A 86 -21.22 16.62 0.89
C ARG A 86 -19.89 16.44 1.63
N GLU A 87 -19.80 16.90 2.87
CA GLU A 87 -18.61 16.74 3.71
C GLU A 87 -18.28 15.27 3.94
N ARG A 88 -19.27 14.46 4.35
CA ARG A 88 -19.09 13.02 4.59
C ARG A 88 -18.73 12.27 3.32
N HIS A 89 -19.28 12.66 2.17
CA HIS A 89 -18.90 12.10 0.90
C HIS A 89 -17.45 12.45 0.53
N ALA A 90 -17.02 13.70 0.72
CA ALA A 90 -15.64 14.11 0.47
C ALA A 90 -14.65 13.35 1.37
N GLU A 91 -15.01 13.17 2.65
CA GLU A 91 -14.27 12.35 3.60
C GLU A 91 -14.17 10.89 3.13
N LEU A 92 -15.27 10.28 2.70
CA LEU A 92 -15.28 8.91 2.16
C LEU A 92 -14.34 8.76 0.96
N VAL A 93 -14.34 9.74 0.04
CA VAL A 93 -13.44 9.74 -1.12
C VAL A 93 -11.98 9.80 -0.68
N ALA A 94 -11.65 10.64 0.30
CA ALA A 94 -10.29 10.73 0.84
C ALA A 94 -9.85 9.41 1.50
N GLN A 95 -10.70 8.81 2.33
CA GLN A 95 -10.42 7.54 3.00
C GLN A 95 -10.21 6.39 2.00
N ARG A 96 -11.03 6.32 0.95
CA ARG A 96 -10.87 5.32 -0.12
C ARG A 96 -9.56 5.48 -0.90
N ARG A 97 -9.13 6.72 -1.17
CA ARG A 97 -7.83 7.00 -1.81
C ARG A 97 -6.67 6.55 -0.93
N MET A 98 -6.76 6.79 0.38
CA MET A 98 -5.75 6.34 1.33
C MET A 98 -5.68 4.81 1.40
N GLN A 99 -6.83 4.13 1.49
CA GLN A 99 -6.90 2.67 1.44
C GLN A 99 -6.24 2.11 0.18
N ALA A 100 -6.61 2.64 -1.00
CA ALA A 100 -6.05 2.20 -2.28
C ALA A 100 -4.52 2.40 -2.34
N SER A 101 -4.01 3.48 -1.74
CA SER A 101 -2.56 3.71 -1.64
C SER A 101 -1.86 2.64 -0.80
N PHE A 102 -2.45 2.22 0.33
CA PHE A 102 -1.87 1.14 1.14
C PHE A 102 -1.92 -0.20 0.40
N GLU A 103 -3.02 -0.51 -0.28
CA GLU A 103 -3.16 -1.72 -1.10
C GLU A 103 -2.12 -1.76 -2.23
N GLN A 104 -1.88 -0.63 -2.90
CA GLN A 104 -0.82 -0.50 -3.91
C GLN A 104 0.57 -0.69 -3.31
N GLN A 105 0.85 -0.10 -2.15
CA GLN A 105 2.11 -0.30 -1.43
C GLN A 105 2.33 -1.76 -1.04
N ARG A 106 1.27 -2.47 -0.64
CA ARG A 106 1.34 -3.89 -0.29
C ARG A 106 1.69 -4.76 -1.50
N GLN A 107 1.03 -4.51 -2.63
CA GLN A 107 1.32 -5.21 -3.88
C GLN A 107 2.75 -4.93 -4.38
N ALA A 108 3.20 -3.68 -4.28
CA ALA A 108 4.56 -3.32 -4.63
C ALA A 108 5.58 -4.02 -3.72
N LEU A 109 5.28 -4.14 -2.42
CA LEU A 109 6.11 -4.88 -1.47
C LEU A 109 6.17 -6.38 -1.82
N ASP A 110 5.07 -7.01 -2.23
CA ASP A 110 5.09 -8.42 -2.64
C ASP A 110 6.04 -8.67 -3.82
N VAL A 111 6.04 -7.78 -4.81
CA VAL A 111 6.98 -7.83 -5.95
C VAL A 111 8.42 -7.59 -5.48
N GLU A 112 8.63 -6.63 -4.58
CA GLU A 112 9.94 -6.33 -3.98
C GLU A 112 10.49 -7.57 -3.24
N ILE A 113 9.67 -8.25 -2.46
CA ILE A 113 10.02 -9.47 -1.71
C ILE A 113 10.51 -10.55 -2.67
N GLU A 114 9.69 -10.91 -3.66
CA GLU A 114 10.04 -11.99 -4.59
C GLU A 114 11.34 -11.70 -5.35
N SER A 115 11.49 -10.47 -5.86
CA SER A 115 12.70 -10.07 -6.57
C SER A 115 13.95 -10.09 -5.68
N THR A 116 13.82 -9.68 -4.41
CA THR A 116 14.93 -9.63 -3.46
C THR A 116 15.34 -11.04 -3.03
N LEU A 117 14.37 -11.91 -2.74
CA LEU A 117 14.64 -13.31 -2.38
C LEU A 117 15.29 -14.07 -3.53
N GLN A 118 14.81 -13.89 -4.77
CA GLN A 118 15.44 -14.47 -5.94
C GLN A 118 16.89 -14.00 -6.08
N ARG A 119 17.14 -12.69 -5.91
CA ARG A 119 18.50 -12.15 -5.98
C ARG A 119 19.40 -12.71 -4.89
N TYR A 120 18.90 -12.84 -3.67
CA TYR A 120 19.63 -13.44 -2.56
C TYR A 120 20.04 -14.89 -2.86
N ARG A 121 19.12 -15.71 -3.38
CA ARG A 121 19.41 -17.11 -3.77
C ARG A 121 20.49 -17.21 -4.85
N LEU A 122 20.43 -16.33 -5.86
CA LEU A 122 21.45 -16.26 -6.91
C LEU A 122 22.83 -15.91 -6.33
N LEU A 123 22.88 -14.92 -5.43
CA LEU A 123 24.13 -14.48 -4.80
C LEU A 123 24.75 -15.54 -3.87
N LYS A 124 23.92 -16.35 -3.20
CA LYS A 124 24.39 -17.47 -2.35
C LYS A 124 24.75 -18.72 -3.16
N GLY A 125 24.58 -18.71 -4.48
CA GLY A 125 24.85 -19.86 -5.35
C GLY A 125 23.86 -21.02 -5.17
N VAL A 126 22.70 -20.76 -4.57
CA VAL A 126 21.64 -21.75 -4.29
C VAL A 126 20.53 -21.72 -5.36
N GLY A 127 20.43 -20.62 -6.12
CA GLY A 127 19.49 -20.50 -7.25
C GLY A 127 20.15 -20.87 -8.58
N SER A 128 19.49 -21.71 -9.39
CA SER A 128 19.83 -21.87 -10.80
C SER A 128 19.52 -20.58 -11.56
N ASP A 129 20.49 -20.10 -12.33
CA ASP A 129 20.30 -18.98 -13.25
C ASP A 129 19.26 -19.40 -14.31
N PRO A 130 18.11 -18.72 -14.46
CA PRO A 130 17.17 -19.03 -15.53
C PRO A 130 17.72 -18.70 -16.93
N ARG A 131 18.96 -18.20 -17.05
CA ARG A 131 19.68 -17.99 -18.31
C ARG A 131 20.81 -19.01 -18.56
N GLY A 132 20.90 -20.07 -17.76
CA GLY A 132 21.84 -21.19 -17.92
C GLY A 132 21.14 -22.52 -18.09
#